data_AF-A0A2C8YLM8-F1
#
_entry.id   AF-A0A2C8YLM8-F1
#
_cell.length_a   1.000
_cell.length_b   1.000
_cell.length_c   1.000
_cell.angle_alpha   90.00
_cell.angle_beta   90.00
_cell.angle_gamma   90.00
#
_symmetry.space_group_name_H-M   'P 1'
#
loop_
_entity.id
_entity.type
_entity.pdbx_description
1 polymer ?
#
loop_
_entity_poly.entity_id
_entity_poly.type
_entity_poly.pdbx_seq_one_letter_code
_entity_poly.pdbx_strand_id
1 'polypeptide(L)'
;MIRPGFAYSRHRRIRNMDVVTGIVVAGVTTLVIVGGGLVIGFAALFRRRNGRAISAGSPPGSAAFGFGSAPMAELSSTAGSALVRMDDAVRAADHELGFAIAQFGAERSRGFGQSITVARTKVAEAFRLRQLLDDSTADSDRHQREWTLQIIALCEQAGAILAQQDAAFAGLRRLEVGAADAIAHLRRRTAATRERVDTSRVTLARLEASYSPAVVAGITSNVSAAESSLAESEAITDEAAPAVTSAGVSAVSGTLQRASEIAGRAEQLLDAVDRTERDLASAEVALASLRESTRSDLDEAKKQRDTAPDAESGRAIIDAMAAVDEALATGSGPADPVDDLHRIGEAVARLDLAMASARNQADRLAHARAAYAGTLVSAASQIAVVRDLIGARGGGVSARTKLAEAERQYALAQVETDPVEALDTIRRAVTLARDADALARYSA
;
A
#
# COMPACT_ATOMS: atom_id res chain seq x y z
N MET A 1 -9.38 -56.34 -37.95
CA MET A 1 -7.99 -56.31 -38.44
C MET A 1 -7.36 -54.99 -38.03
N ILE A 2 -6.11 -54.85 -37.59
CA ILE A 2 -5.05 -55.82 -37.22
C ILE A 2 -4.22 -55.19 -36.07
N ARG A 3 -3.66 -56.02 -35.17
CA ARG A 3 -2.67 -55.66 -34.13
C ARG A 3 -1.27 -56.06 -34.62
N PRO A 4 -0.22 -55.26 -34.42
CA PRO A 4 0.78 -55.52 -33.36
C PRO A 4 1.35 -54.22 -32.73
N GLY A 5 2.29 -54.19 -31.78
CA GLY A 5 2.99 -55.23 -31.01
C GLY A 5 4.05 -54.62 -30.05
N PHE A 6 4.52 -55.41 -29.05
CA PHE A 6 5.53 -55.02 -28.04
C PHE A 6 6.98 -54.91 -28.64
N ALA A 7 8.07 -54.44 -27.98
CA ALA A 7 8.39 -54.38 -26.54
C ALA A 7 9.59 -53.45 -26.12
N TYR A 8 9.59 -53.02 -24.84
CA TYR A 8 10.71 -53.00 -23.85
C TYR A 8 12.02 -52.15 -23.98
N SER A 9 12.20 -51.17 -23.07
CA SER A 9 13.38 -50.89 -22.18
C SER A 9 13.22 -49.49 -21.53
N ARG A 10 13.27 -49.21 -20.22
CA ARG A 10 14.16 -49.41 -19.04
C ARG A 10 15.17 -48.27 -18.76
N HIS A 11 14.91 -47.53 -17.67
CA HIS A 11 15.76 -46.52 -16.98
C HIS A 11 15.99 -45.18 -17.70
N ARG A 12 16.22 -44.02 -17.04
CA ARG A 12 16.44 -43.68 -15.59
C ARG A 12 15.32 -42.71 -15.09
N ARG A 13 15.05 -42.39 -13.80
CA ARG A 13 15.84 -42.09 -12.56
C ARG A 13 16.70 -40.80 -12.70
N ILE A 14 16.70 -39.79 -11.82
CA ILE A 14 15.98 -39.39 -10.57
C ILE A 14 15.99 -37.82 -10.54
N ARG A 15 15.47 -37.00 -9.61
CA ARG A 15 14.82 -37.06 -8.27
C ARG A 15 14.06 -35.73 -8.06
N ASN A 16 12.89 -35.74 -7.41
CA ASN A 16 12.35 -34.56 -6.68
C ASN A 16 11.69 -34.95 -5.32
N MET A 17 12.29 -35.93 -4.65
CA MET A 17 12.02 -36.28 -3.26
C MET A 17 12.84 -35.38 -2.32
N ASP A 18 12.27 -35.11 -1.15
CA ASP A 18 12.98 -34.78 0.09
C ASP A 18 13.81 -33.48 0.13
N VAL A 19 13.12 -32.33 0.07
CA VAL A 19 13.60 -31.10 0.71
C VAL A 19 13.06 -30.99 2.13
N VAL A 20 11.72 -30.99 2.31
CA VAL A 20 11.09 -30.90 3.65
C VAL A 20 11.32 -32.17 4.46
N THR A 21 11.03 -33.35 3.91
CA THR A 21 11.41 -34.65 4.51
C THR A 21 12.92 -34.78 4.68
N GLY A 22 13.72 -34.20 3.77
CA GLY A 22 15.18 -34.18 3.86
C GLY A 22 15.67 -33.44 5.11
N ILE A 23 15.11 -32.26 5.40
CA ILE A 23 15.43 -31.48 6.60
C ILE A 23 14.96 -32.19 7.88
N VAL A 24 13.75 -32.76 7.89
CA VAL A 24 13.22 -33.46 9.08
C VAL A 24 14.01 -34.74 9.38
N VAL A 25 14.31 -35.57 8.38
CA VAL A 25 15.11 -36.79 8.57
C VAL A 25 16.56 -36.45 8.92
N ALA A 26 17.18 -35.44 8.29
CA ALA A 26 18.52 -34.99 8.65
C ALA A 26 18.61 -34.47 10.10
N GLY A 27 17.59 -33.74 10.57
CA GLY A 27 17.49 -33.29 11.95
C GLY A 27 17.46 -34.45 12.95
N VAL A 28 16.58 -35.44 12.72
CA VAL A 28 16.44 -36.62 13.59
C VAL A 28 17.70 -37.50 13.55
N THR A 29 18.26 -37.78 12.37
CA THR A 29 19.45 -38.63 12.25
C THR A 29 20.70 -37.98 12.85
N THR A 30 20.91 -36.67 12.62
CA THR A 30 22.05 -35.95 13.22
C THR A 30 21.96 -35.93 14.75
N LEU A 31 20.77 -35.74 15.33
CA LEU A 31 20.61 -35.68 16.78
C LEU A 31 20.89 -37.03 17.47
N VAL A 32 20.49 -38.15 16.84
CA VAL A 32 20.83 -39.51 17.33
C VAL A 32 22.34 -39.77 17.29
N ILE A 33 23.03 -39.32 16.24
CA ILE A 33 24.49 -39.46 16.10
C ILE A 33 25.23 -38.59 17.14
N VAL A 34 24.77 -37.36 17.40
CA VAL A 34 25.36 -36.49 18.44
C VAL A 34 25.13 -37.08 19.83
N GLY A 35 23.94 -37.62 20.12
CA GLY A 35 23.63 -38.29 21.38
C GLY A 35 24.51 -39.53 21.64
N GLY A 36 24.62 -40.44 20.67
CA GLY A 36 25.46 -41.64 20.78
C GLY A 36 26.96 -41.32 20.80
N GLY A 37 27.38 -40.33 20.01
CA GLY A 37 28.78 -39.88 19.92
C GLY A 37 29.32 -39.30 21.24
N LEU A 38 28.48 -38.61 22.01
CA LEU A 38 28.87 -38.08 23.33
C LEU A 38 29.23 -39.19 24.32
N VAL A 39 28.48 -40.29 24.38
CA VAL A 39 28.75 -41.42 25.31
C VAL A 39 30.09 -42.09 24.99
N ILE A 40 30.36 -42.36 23.71
CA ILE A 40 31.62 -42.97 23.27
C ILE A 40 32.79 -42.00 23.44
N GLY A 41 32.58 -40.71 23.13
CA GLY A 41 33.58 -39.65 23.28
C GLY A 41 34.00 -39.41 24.72
N PHE A 42 33.05 -39.42 25.67
CA PHE A 42 33.32 -39.19 27.09
C PHE A 42 34.20 -40.31 27.69
N ALA A 43 33.88 -41.57 27.39
CA ALA A 43 34.68 -42.73 27.80
C ALA A 43 36.11 -42.73 27.20
N ALA A 44 36.25 -42.29 25.94
CA ALA A 44 37.55 -42.18 25.29
C ALA A 44 38.41 -41.03 25.85
N LEU A 45 37.79 -39.89 26.20
CA LEU A 45 38.50 -38.71 26.69
C LEU A 45 39.11 -38.92 28.09
N PHE A 46 38.37 -39.59 28.99
CA PHE A 46 38.84 -39.92 30.34
C PHE A 46 40.08 -40.81 30.35
N ARG A 47 40.25 -41.66 29.32
CA ARG A 47 41.42 -42.55 29.19
C ARG A 47 42.69 -41.85 28.69
N ARG A 48 42.65 -40.55 28.35
CA ARG A 48 43.74 -39.89 27.60
C ARG A 48 44.23 -38.53 28.11
N ARG A 49 43.70 -37.97 29.20
CA ARG A 49 44.11 -36.65 29.74
C ARG A 49 44.79 -36.67 31.11
N ASN A 50 45.71 -37.61 31.31
CA ASN A 50 46.82 -37.39 32.25
C ASN A 50 47.78 -36.34 31.62
N GLY A 51 47.42 -35.06 31.68
CA GLY A 51 48.23 -33.99 31.06
C GLY A 51 47.61 -32.60 31.03
N ARG A 52 48.21 -31.69 31.81
CA ARG A 52 48.27 -30.22 31.65
C ARG A 52 46.95 -29.43 31.48
N ALA A 53 46.55 -28.82 32.60
CA ALA A 53 46.58 -27.37 32.84
C ALA A 53 45.68 -26.38 32.06
N ILE A 54 44.83 -25.70 32.86
CA ILE A 54 44.64 -24.23 32.96
C ILE A 54 43.65 -23.50 32.02
N SER A 55 42.91 -22.59 32.67
CA SER A 55 42.07 -21.49 32.19
C SER A 55 40.72 -21.80 31.53
N ALA A 56 39.74 -20.97 31.89
CA ALA A 56 38.33 -21.07 31.53
C ALA A 56 37.77 -19.70 31.10
N GLY A 57 36.66 -19.72 30.38
CA GLY A 57 35.84 -18.55 30.08
C GLY A 57 34.40 -19.01 29.82
N SER A 58 33.45 -18.55 30.63
CA SER A 58 32.07 -19.04 30.65
C SER A 58 31.07 -17.92 30.40
N PRO A 59 30.07 -18.15 29.52
CA PRO A 59 28.74 -17.56 29.63
C PRO A 59 27.76 -18.52 30.34
N PRO A 60 26.67 -18.02 30.95
CA PRO A 60 25.71 -18.84 31.70
C PRO A 60 24.65 -19.50 30.80
N GLY A 61 24.08 -20.65 31.21
CA GLY A 61 22.95 -21.23 30.48
C GLY A 61 22.56 -22.70 30.71
N SER A 62 23.11 -23.43 31.68
CA SER A 62 22.57 -24.77 32.03
C SER A 62 22.93 -25.20 33.46
N ALA A 63 21.96 -25.77 34.19
CA ALA A 63 22.14 -26.27 35.55
C ALA A 63 22.99 -27.56 35.63
N ALA A 64 23.15 -28.26 34.50
CA ALA A 64 23.91 -29.50 34.37
C ALA A 64 25.40 -29.39 34.81
N PHE A 65 25.97 -28.19 34.89
CA PHE A 65 27.37 -27.98 35.28
C PHE A 65 27.60 -27.77 36.79
N GLY A 66 26.56 -27.69 37.63
CA GLY A 66 26.71 -27.52 39.09
C GLY A 66 27.13 -28.80 39.84
N PHE A 67 26.65 -29.96 39.39
CA PHE A 67 26.70 -31.21 40.16
C PHE A 67 28.06 -31.94 40.17
N GLY A 68 29.10 -31.35 39.58
CA GLY A 68 30.46 -31.91 39.59
C GLY A 68 31.01 -32.15 41.01
N SER A 69 30.66 -31.30 41.97
CA SER A 69 31.21 -31.31 43.34
C SER A 69 30.18 -31.54 44.46
N ALA A 70 28.90 -31.69 44.13
CA ALA A 70 27.83 -31.88 45.14
C ALA A 70 28.03 -33.17 45.98
N PRO A 71 27.75 -33.17 47.29
CA PRO A 71 27.78 -34.37 48.14
C PRO A 71 26.87 -35.49 47.62
N MET A 72 27.26 -36.75 47.85
CA MET A 72 26.48 -37.91 47.38
C MET A 72 25.05 -37.94 47.93
N ALA A 73 24.87 -37.55 49.20
CA ALA A 73 23.55 -37.50 49.84
C ALA A 73 22.61 -36.48 49.16
N GLU A 74 23.15 -35.35 48.71
CA GLU A 74 22.39 -34.34 47.96
C GLU A 74 21.98 -34.90 46.60
N LEU A 75 22.91 -35.51 45.85
CA LEU A 75 22.62 -36.14 44.56
C LEU A 75 21.58 -37.27 44.68
N SER A 76 21.69 -38.15 45.68
CA SER A 76 20.74 -39.26 45.88
C SER A 76 19.35 -38.74 46.25
N SER A 77 19.26 -37.69 47.07
CA SER A 77 18.01 -36.98 47.36
C SER A 77 17.42 -36.33 46.09
N THR A 78 18.23 -35.61 45.31
CA THR A 78 17.82 -35.01 44.03
C THR A 78 17.28 -36.09 43.08
N ALA A 79 18.01 -37.18 42.88
CA ALA A 79 17.64 -38.30 42.00
C ALA A 79 16.34 -38.99 42.46
N GLY A 80 16.21 -39.30 43.75
CA GLY A 80 14.97 -39.87 44.31
C GLY A 80 13.77 -38.94 44.11
N SER A 81 13.93 -37.65 44.36
CA SER A 81 12.87 -36.66 44.12
C SER A 81 12.51 -36.49 42.63
N ALA A 82 13.49 -36.68 41.73
CA ALA A 82 13.28 -36.59 40.29
C ALA A 82 12.52 -37.80 39.75
N LEU A 83 12.83 -39.01 40.23
CA LEU A 83 12.12 -40.25 39.91
C LEU A 83 10.63 -40.15 40.26
N VAL A 84 10.30 -39.77 41.49
CA VAL A 84 8.89 -39.65 41.94
C VAL A 84 8.14 -38.61 41.10
N ARG A 85 8.70 -37.41 40.93
CA ARG A 85 8.08 -36.37 40.08
C ARG A 85 7.85 -36.83 38.65
N MET A 86 8.75 -37.64 38.08
CA MET A 86 8.66 -38.07 36.69
C MET A 86 7.74 -39.28 36.47
N ASP A 87 7.63 -40.17 37.46
CA ASP A 87 6.62 -41.24 37.50
C ASP A 87 5.21 -40.65 37.53
N ASP A 88 4.96 -39.66 38.42
CA ASP A 88 3.68 -38.96 38.48
C ASP A 88 3.41 -38.10 37.23
N ALA A 89 4.43 -37.43 36.67
CA ALA A 89 4.27 -36.70 35.41
C ALA A 89 3.95 -37.62 34.22
N VAL A 90 4.55 -38.82 34.15
CA VAL A 90 4.20 -39.82 33.11
C VAL A 90 2.78 -40.35 33.32
N ARG A 91 2.31 -40.58 34.55
CA ARG A 91 0.89 -40.92 34.81
C ARG A 91 -0.06 -39.80 34.37
N ALA A 92 0.25 -38.55 34.71
CA ALA A 92 -0.54 -37.41 34.31
C ALA A 92 -0.62 -37.28 32.78
N ALA A 93 0.52 -37.42 32.09
CA ALA A 93 0.57 -37.39 30.64
C ALA A 93 -0.17 -38.56 29.97
N ASP A 94 -0.24 -39.74 30.60
CA ASP A 94 -1.02 -40.89 30.09
C ASP A 94 -2.53 -40.63 30.20
N HIS A 95 -2.99 -39.99 31.29
CA HIS A 95 -4.36 -39.52 31.42
C HIS A 95 -4.68 -38.40 30.42
N GLU A 96 -3.80 -37.41 30.26
CA GLU A 96 -3.96 -36.35 29.25
C GLU A 96 -3.94 -36.91 27.82
N LEU A 97 -3.18 -37.98 27.53
CA LEU A 97 -3.22 -38.69 26.25
C LEU A 97 -4.58 -39.37 26.03
N GLY A 98 -5.17 -39.95 27.07
CA GLY A 98 -6.53 -40.50 27.02
C GLY A 98 -7.56 -39.43 26.66
N PHE A 99 -7.51 -38.27 27.33
CA PHE A 99 -8.34 -37.11 26.98
C PHE A 99 -8.03 -36.61 25.56
N ALA A 100 -6.76 -36.52 25.15
CA ALA A 100 -6.36 -36.06 23.83
C ALA A 100 -6.84 -36.99 22.70
N ILE A 101 -6.83 -38.31 22.89
CA ILE A 101 -7.35 -39.27 21.92
C ILE A 101 -8.88 -39.14 21.78
N ALA A 102 -9.60 -38.96 22.89
CA ALA A 102 -11.04 -38.69 22.88
C ALA A 102 -11.38 -37.30 22.30
N GLN A 103 -10.47 -36.34 22.44
CA GLN A 103 -10.60 -34.96 21.96
C GLN A 103 -10.15 -34.87 20.49
N PHE A 104 -8.85 -34.72 20.24
CA PHE A 104 -8.25 -34.45 18.92
C PHE A 104 -8.30 -35.63 17.94
N GLY A 105 -8.64 -36.83 18.42
CA GLY A 105 -8.68 -38.08 17.67
C GLY A 105 -7.35 -38.85 17.68
N ALA A 106 -7.41 -40.17 17.55
CA ALA A 106 -6.25 -41.07 17.61
C ALA A 106 -5.19 -40.78 16.54
N GLU A 107 -5.61 -40.42 15.32
CA GLU A 107 -4.72 -40.14 14.18
C GLU A 107 -3.80 -38.94 14.47
N ARG A 108 -4.38 -37.84 14.95
CA ARG A 108 -3.64 -36.62 15.33
C ARG A 108 -2.85 -36.80 16.63
N SER A 109 -3.36 -37.63 17.55
CA SER A 109 -2.74 -37.86 18.86
C SER A 109 -1.56 -38.85 18.85
N ARG A 110 -1.30 -39.52 17.71
CA ARG A 110 -0.21 -40.51 17.57
C ARG A 110 1.16 -39.96 17.96
N GLY A 111 1.46 -38.69 17.63
CA GLY A 111 2.72 -38.05 17.98
C GLY A 111 2.94 -37.95 19.49
N PHE A 112 1.91 -37.50 20.24
CA PHE A 112 1.96 -37.40 21.69
C PHE A 112 2.16 -38.78 22.35
N GLY A 113 1.46 -39.81 21.86
CA GLY A 113 1.64 -41.18 22.34
C GLY A 113 3.05 -41.74 22.12
N GLN A 114 3.70 -41.40 21.01
CA GLN A 114 5.10 -41.75 20.77
C GLN A 114 6.04 -41.02 21.74
N SER A 115 5.87 -39.70 21.92
CA SER A 115 6.64 -38.90 22.89
C SER A 115 6.53 -39.44 24.32
N ILE A 116 5.31 -39.74 24.78
CA ILE A 116 5.04 -40.29 26.12
C ILE A 116 5.65 -41.69 26.27
N THR A 117 5.64 -42.51 25.21
CA THR A 117 6.32 -43.82 25.21
C THR A 117 7.84 -43.65 25.39
N VAL A 118 8.47 -42.67 24.73
CA VAL A 118 9.91 -42.37 24.90
C VAL A 118 10.21 -41.85 26.32
N ALA A 119 9.36 -40.99 26.88
CA ALA A 119 9.50 -40.53 28.26
C ALA A 119 9.38 -41.69 29.27
N ARG A 120 8.37 -42.56 29.12
CA ARG A 120 8.17 -43.77 29.93
C ARG A 120 9.39 -44.70 29.88
N THR A 121 10.00 -44.89 28.71
CA THR A 121 11.22 -45.70 28.57
C THR A 121 12.42 -45.11 29.31
N LYS A 122 12.59 -43.77 29.31
CA LYS A 122 13.64 -43.10 30.08
C LYS A 122 13.42 -43.22 31.59
N VAL A 123 12.18 -43.11 32.05
CA VAL A 123 11.81 -43.31 33.47
C VAL A 123 12.04 -44.75 33.92
N ALA A 124 11.66 -45.74 33.09
CA ALA A 124 11.93 -47.15 33.39
C ALA A 124 13.43 -47.46 33.51
N GLU A 125 14.27 -46.91 32.63
CA GLU A 125 15.72 -47.04 32.72
C GLU A 125 16.30 -46.33 33.97
N ALA A 126 15.74 -45.17 34.34
CA ALA A 126 16.13 -44.48 35.56
C ALA A 126 15.77 -45.29 36.83
N PHE A 127 14.60 -45.94 36.87
CA PHE A 127 14.25 -46.88 37.94
C PHE A 127 15.13 -48.13 37.93
N ARG A 128 15.54 -48.65 36.76
CA ARG A 128 16.49 -49.77 36.66
C ARG A 128 17.86 -49.41 37.23
N LEU A 129 18.35 -48.20 36.98
CA LEU A 129 19.58 -47.68 37.59
C LEU A 129 19.42 -47.47 39.11
N ARG A 130 18.24 -47.02 39.57
CA ARG A 130 17.95 -46.91 41.01
C ARG A 130 17.96 -48.27 41.70
N GLN A 131 17.38 -49.29 41.08
CA GLN A 131 17.36 -50.65 41.62
C GLN A 131 18.77 -51.23 41.81
N LEU A 132 19.73 -50.91 40.93
CA LEU A 132 21.14 -51.29 41.12
C LEU A 132 21.79 -50.55 42.30
N LEU A 133 21.51 -49.26 42.47
CA LEU A 133 22.00 -48.47 43.61
C LEU A 133 21.45 -48.94 44.97
N ASP A 134 20.31 -49.63 44.98
CA ASP A 134 19.65 -50.17 46.17
C ASP A 134 19.87 -51.69 46.35
N ASP A 135 20.74 -52.34 45.54
CA ASP A 135 20.99 -53.78 45.64
C ASP A 135 22.03 -54.17 46.72
N SER A 136 22.14 -55.46 47.04
CA SER A 136 22.98 -55.97 48.13
C SER A 136 24.50 -55.94 47.85
N THR A 137 24.93 -55.47 46.68
CA THR A 137 26.32 -55.46 46.22
C THR A 137 26.99 -54.13 46.52
N ALA A 138 28.18 -54.17 47.12
CA ALA A 138 28.94 -52.96 47.46
C ALA A 138 29.57 -52.31 46.21
N ASP A 139 28.85 -51.37 45.60
CA ASP A 139 29.36 -50.58 44.49
C ASP A 139 30.45 -49.58 44.88
N SER A 140 31.24 -49.14 43.89
CA SER A 140 32.23 -48.08 44.11
C SER A 140 31.58 -46.69 44.10
N ASP A 141 32.09 -45.76 44.92
CA ASP A 141 31.66 -44.35 44.96
C ASP A 141 31.56 -43.71 43.57
N ARG A 142 32.45 -44.09 42.64
CA ARG A 142 32.41 -43.61 41.25
C ARG A 142 31.17 -44.11 40.51
N HIS A 143 30.84 -45.41 40.60
CA HIS A 143 29.64 -45.96 39.98
C HIS A 143 28.37 -45.38 40.61
N GLN A 144 28.33 -45.26 41.94
CA GLN A 144 27.21 -44.67 42.64
C GLN A 144 26.93 -43.23 42.16
N ARG A 145 27.97 -42.41 42.02
CA ARG A 145 27.85 -41.05 41.48
C ARG A 145 27.42 -41.06 40.01
N GLU A 146 28.02 -41.95 39.21
CA GLU A 146 27.79 -42.06 37.77
C GLU A 146 26.33 -42.45 37.46
N TRP A 147 25.76 -43.47 38.11
CA TRP A 147 24.36 -43.84 37.94
C TRP A 147 23.40 -42.82 38.56
N THR A 148 23.73 -42.21 39.70
CA THR A 148 22.89 -41.15 40.28
C THR A 148 22.76 -39.94 39.34
N LEU A 149 23.85 -39.55 38.67
CA LEU A 149 23.82 -38.50 37.64
C LEU A 149 23.08 -38.94 36.37
N GLN A 150 23.18 -40.21 35.96
CA GLN A 150 22.39 -40.75 34.84
C GLN A 150 20.89 -40.76 35.14
N ILE A 151 20.47 -41.09 36.37
CA ILE A 151 19.07 -41.02 36.82
C ILE A 151 18.53 -39.58 36.68
N ILE A 152 19.28 -38.59 37.17
CA ILE A 152 18.91 -37.17 37.06
C ILE A 152 18.77 -36.79 35.57
N ALA A 153 19.77 -37.09 34.75
CA ALA A 153 19.76 -36.76 33.32
C ALA A 153 18.64 -37.47 32.52
N LEU A 154 18.26 -38.70 32.89
CA LEU A 154 17.12 -39.41 32.29
C LEU A 154 15.78 -38.77 32.68
N CYS A 155 15.63 -38.34 33.94
CA CYS A 155 14.44 -37.63 34.41
C CYS A 155 14.32 -36.24 33.76
N GLU A 156 15.42 -35.48 33.64
CA GLU A 156 15.44 -34.20 32.93
C GLU A 156 15.04 -34.36 31.45
N GLN A 157 15.56 -35.39 30.77
CA GLN A 157 15.21 -35.68 29.37
C GLN A 157 13.74 -36.11 29.23
N ALA A 158 13.19 -36.89 30.16
CA ALA A 158 11.77 -37.24 30.16
C ALA A 158 10.89 -36.00 30.38
N GLY A 159 11.23 -35.15 31.36
CA GLY A 159 10.49 -33.91 31.65
C GLY A 159 10.49 -32.93 30.48
N ALA A 160 11.62 -32.78 29.78
CA ALA A 160 11.71 -31.95 28.58
C ALA A 160 10.82 -32.46 27.43
N ILE A 161 10.68 -33.79 27.28
CA ILE A 161 9.79 -34.39 26.28
C ILE A 161 8.31 -34.13 26.63
N LEU A 162 7.92 -34.29 27.90
CA LEU A 162 6.55 -34.02 28.36
C LEU A 162 6.16 -32.55 28.19
N ALA A 163 6.98 -31.62 28.71
CA ALA A 163 6.72 -30.18 28.63
C ALA A 163 6.58 -29.66 27.18
N GLN A 164 7.23 -30.31 26.21
CA GLN A 164 7.05 -30.01 24.79
C GLN A 164 5.66 -30.41 24.27
N GLN A 165 5.04 -31.48 24.80
CA GLN A 165 3.69 -31.89 24.43
C GLN A 165 2.65 -30.95 25.07
N ASP A 166 2.84 -30.56 26.33
CA ASP A 166 1.97 -29.62 27.05
C ASP A 166 1.86 -28.28 26.30
N ALA A 167 3.01 -27.75 25.84
CA ALA A 167 3.09 -26.55 25.03
C ALA A 167 2.37 -26.70 23.68
N ALA A 168 2.43 -27.89 23.06
CA ALA A 168 1.71 -28.20 21.83
C ALA A 168 0.19 -28.24 22.08
N PHE A 169 -0.30 -28.93 23.11
CA PHE A 169 -1.71 -28.95 23.49
C PHE A 169 -2.26 -27.55 23.83
N ALA A 170 -1.48 -26.73 24.54
CA ALA A 170 -1.82 -25.32 24.78
C ALA A 170 -1.80 -24.48 23.49
N GLY A 171 -1.04 -24.88 22.46
CA GLY A 171 -1.16 -24.36 21.10
C GLY A 171 -2.47 -24.76 20.43
N LEU A 172 -2.86 -26.05 20.52
CA LEU A 172 -4.08 -26.58 19.92
C LEU A 172 -5.33 -25.85 20.42
N ARG A 173 -5.54 -25.80 21.74
CA ARG A 173 -6.75 -25.22 22.36
C ARG A 173 -6.98 -23.75 21.98
N ARG A 174 -5.91 -22.98 21.75
CA ARG A 174 -6.00 -21.55 21.36
C ARG A 174 -6.55 -21.32 19.96
N LEU A 175 -6.34 -22.25 19.03
CA LEU A 175 -6.84 -22.15 17.65
C LEU A 175 -8.34 -22.46 17.56
N GLU A 176 -8.87 -23.28 18.48
CA GLU A 176 -10.30 -23.62 18.54
C GLU A 176 -11.17 -22.46 19.01
N VAL A 177 -10.77 -21.81 20.13
CA VAL A 177 -11.48 -20.66 20.69
C VAL A 177 -11.59 -19.55 19.65
N GLY A 178 -10.48 -19.21 18.98
CA GLY A 178 -10.46 -18.22 17.91
C GLY A 178 -11.32 -18.58 16.69
N ALA A 179 -11.52 -19.88 16.39
CA ALA A 179 -12.38 -20.31 15.29
C ALA A 179 -13.88 -20.18 15.62
N ALA A 180 -14.27 -20.52 16.86
CA ALA A 180 -15.64 -20.35 17.33
C ALA A 180 -16.04 -18.86 17.38
N ASP A 181 -15.17 -18.01 17.94
CA ASP A 181 -15.37 -16.56 17.96
C ASP A 181 -15.41 -15.95 16.55
N ALA A 182 -14.57 -16.43 15.62
CA ALA A 182 -14.57 -15.99 14.24
C ALA A 182 -15.88 -16.31 13.50
N ILE A 183 -16.44 -17.52 13.67
CA ILE A 183 -17.77 -17.87 13.13
C ILE A 183 -18.85 -16.98 13.71
N ALA A 184 -18.87 -16.80 15.03
CA ALA A 184 -19.89 -15.98 15.70
C ALA A 184 -19.80 -14.50 15.27
N HIS A 185 -18.59 -13.98 15.07
CA HIS A 185 -18.34 -12.65 14.53
C HIS A 185 -18.77 -12.52 13.07
N LEU A 186 -18.43 -13.50 12.23
CA LEU A 186 -18.74 -13.47 10.80
C LEU A 186 -20.25 -13.56 10.54
N ARG A 187 -20.98 -14.46 11.23
CA ARG A 187 -22.44 -14.52 11.16
C ARG A 187 -23.10 -13.18 11.54
N ARG A 188 -22.58 -12.47 12.56
CA ARG A 188 -23.07 -11.12 12.92
C ARG A 188 -22.80 -10.09 11.82
N ARG A 189 -21.61 -10.11 11.20
CA ARG A 189 -21.28 -9.21 10.08
C ARG A 189 -22.15 -9.46 8.85
N THR A 190 -22.33 -10.71 8.44
CA THR A 190 -23.13 -11.06 7.26
C THR A 190 -24.62 -10.73 7.47
N ALA A 191 -25.16 -10.94 8.68
CA ALA A 191 -26.51 -10.50 9.04
C ALA A 191 -26.67 -8.98 8.96
N ALA A 192 -25.81 -8.21 9.65
CA ALA A 192 -25.86 -6.74 9.64
C ALA A 192 -25.63 -6.12 8.24
N THR A 193 -24.83 -6.79 7.40
CA THR A 193 -24.63 -6.36 6.00
C THR A 193 -25.83 -6.71 5.13
N ARG A 194 -26.54 -7.81 5.41
CA ARG A 194 -27.80 -8.14 4.72
C ARG A 194 -28.92 -7.15 5.06
N GLU A 195 -29.00 -6.67 6.30
CA GLU A 195 -29.98 -5.62 6.69
C GLU A 195 -29.84 -4.33 5.85
N ARG A 196 -28.66 -4.05 5.27
CA ARG A 196 -28.43 -2.92 4.35
C ARG A 196 -28.94 -3.16 2.93
N VAL A 197 -29.05 -4.41 2.48
CA VAL A 197 -29.27 -4.77 1.06
C VAL A 197 -30.48 -4.07 0.45
N ASP A 198 -31.64 -4.13 1.11
CA ASP A 198 -32.86 -3.50 0.57
C ASP A 198 -32.81 -1.96 0.60
N THR A 199 -32.07 -1.38 1.55
CA THR A 199 -31.82 0.07 1.58
C THR A 199 -30.95 0.48 0.39
N SER A 200 -29.82 -0.19 0.17
CA SER A 200 -28.95 0.07 -0.98
C SER A 200 -29.62 -0.27 -2.32
N ARG A 201 -30.58 -1.21 -2.36
CA ARG A 201 -31.42 -1.47 -3.54
C ARG A 201 -32.34 -0.30 -3.86
N VAL A 202 -32.99 0.29 -2.85
CA VAL A 202 -33.83 1.49 -3.00
C VAL A 202 -32.98 2.72 -3.38
N THR A 203 -31.76 2.85 -2.83
CA THR A 203 -30.82 3.89 -3.28
C THR A 203 -30.38 3.67 -4.72
N LEU A 204 -29.95 2.48 -5.12
CA LEU A 204 -29.55 2.20 -6.50
C LEU A 204 -30.69 2.52 -7.49
N ALA A 205 -31.91 2.08 -7.23
CA ALA A 205 -33.06 2.37 -8.08
C ALA A 205 -33.39 3.89 -8.15
N ARG A 206 -33.17 4.65 -7.07
CA ARG A 206 -33.26 6.12 -7.08
C ARG A 206 -32.18 6.74 -7.97
N LEU A 207 -30.95 6.25 -7.92
CA LEU A 207 -29.85 6.74 -8.76
C LEU A 207 -30.09 6.42 -10.24
N GLU A 208 -30.47 5.18 -10.56
CA GLU A 208 -30.80 4.73 -11.94
C GLU A 208 -31.99 5.48 -12.55
N ALA A 209 -32.92 5.97 -11.73
CA ALA A 209 -34.05 6.79 -12.18
C ALA A 209 -33.74 8.29 -12.32
N SER A 210 -32.63 8.78 -11.73
CA SER A 210 -32.30 10.22 -11.70
C SER A 210 -31.15 10.59 -12.64
N TYR A 211 -30.15 9.71 -12.77
CA TYR A 211 -28.89 10.00 -13.45
C TYR A 211 -28.72 9.27 -14.79
N SER A 212 -27.73 9.68 -15.57
CA SER A 212 -27.37 9.04 -16.84
C SER A 212 -26.93 7.58 -16.61
N PRO A 213 -27.24 6.64 -17.53
CA PRO A 213 -26.75 5.27 -17.42
C PRO A 213 -25.22 5.14 -17.38
N ALA A 214 -24.48 6.15 -17.88
CA ALA A 214 -23.03 6.19 -17.81
C ALA A 214 -22.53 6.49 -16.38
N VAL A 215 -23.18 7.42 -15.66
CA VAL A 215 -22.89 7.75 -14.25
C VAL A 215 -23.00 6.52 -13.35
N VAL A 216 -24.12 5.79 -13.46
CA VAL A 216 -24.43 4.67 -12.55
C VAL A 216 -23.84 3.33 -13.00
N ALA A 217 -23.27 3.24 -14.20
CA ALA A 217 -22.76 2.00 -14.80
C ALA A 217 -21.92 1.15 -13.84
N GLY A 218 -20.99 1.79 -13.12
CA GLY A 218 -20.07 1.15 -12.17
C GLY A 218 -20.69 0.65 -10.87
N ILE A 219 -21.99 0.89 -10.62
CA ILE A 219 -22.70 0.40 -9.42
C ILE A 219 -23.94 -0.46 -9.70
N THR A 220 -24.43 -0.51 -10.95
CA THR A 220 -25.63 -1.28 -11.38
C THR A 220 -25.67 -2.74 -10.88
N SER A 221 -24.53 -3.42 -10.80
CA SER A 221 -24.43 -4.83 -10.37
C SER A 221 -24.05 -5.01 -8.90
N ASN A 222 -23.77 -3.93 -8.15
CA ASN A 222 -23.18 -4.03 -6.82
C ASN A 222 -24.10 -4.70 -5.80
N VAL A 223 -25.41 -4.41 -5.83
CA VAL A 223 -26.37 -4.98 -4.87
C VAL A 223 -26.49 -6.49 -5.07
N SER A 224 -26.65 -6.98 -6.30
CA SER A 224 -26.77 -8.42 -6.59
C SER A 224 -25.45 -9.18 -6.43
N ALA A 225 -24.31 -8.53 -6.69
CA ALA A 225 -22.98 -9.08 -6.38
C ALA A 225 -22.72 -9.14 -4.86
N ALA A 226 -23.22 -8.17 -4.09
CA ALA A 226 -23.18 -8.20 -2.63
C ALA A 226 -24.06 -9.33 -2.09
N GLU A 227 -25.32 -9.45 -2.53
CA GLU A 227 -26.22 -10.56 -2.15
C GLU A 227 -25.59 -11.94 -2.41
N SER A 228 -24.99 -12.12 -3.59
CA SER A 228 -24.29 -13.34 -3.97
C SER A 228 -23.08 -13.61 -3.06
N SER A 229 -22.31 -12.57 -2.70
CA SER A 229 -21.17 -12.69 -1.80
C SER A 229 -21.61 -12.99 -0.35
N LEU A 230 -22.70 -12.40 0.14
CA LEU A 230 -23.24 -12.69 1.48
C LEU A 230 -23.67 -14.16 1.57
N ALA A 231 -24.34 -14.69 0.54
CA ALA A 231 -24.73 -16.10 0.46
C ALA A 231 -23.52 -17.05 0.36
N GLU A 232 -22.50 -16.70 -0.43
CA GLU A 232 -21.23 -17.45 -0.51
C GLU A 232 -20.51 -17.48 0.85
N SER A 233 -20.43 -16.33 1.55
CA SER A 233 -19.81 -16.22 2.87
C SER A 233 -20.55 -17.04 3.93
N GLU A 234 -21.88 -17.04 3.93
CA GLU A 234 -22.69 -17.87 4.84
C GLU A 234 -22.53 -19.36 4.57
N ALA A 235 -22.63 -19.80 3.32
CA ALA A 235 -22.43 -21.22 2.97
C ALA A 235 -21.07 -21.73 3.47
N ILE A 236 -19.99 -20.97 3.22
CA ILE A 236 -18.63 -21.33 3.67
C ILE A 236 -18.52 -21.29 5.21
N THR A 237 -19.22 -20.38 5.88
CA THR A 237 -19.24 -20.28 7.35
C THR A 237 -19.99 -21.43 8.01
N ASP A 238 -21.12 -21.83 7.43
CA ASP A 238 -21.98 -22.90 7.93
C ASP A 238 -21.44 -24.29 7.58
N GLU A 239 -20.74 -24.46 6.45
CA GLU A 239 -19.91 -25.65 6.17
C GLU A 239 -18.73 -25.79 7.15
N ALA A 240 -18.11 -24.66 7.54
CA ALA A 240 -17.01 -24.66 8.50
C ALA A 240 -17.47 -24.94 9.95
N ALA A 241 -18.71 -24.61 10.31
CA ALA A 241 -19.18 -24.67 11.70
C ALA A 241 -19.20 -26.08 12.32
N PRO A 242 -19.67 -27.16 11.66
CA PRO A 242 -19.56 -28.53 12.17
C PRO A 242 -18.12 -29.01 12.39
N ALA A 243 -17.14 -28.42 11.68
CA ALA A 243 -15.72 -28.72 11.85
C ALA A 243 -15.05 -27.94 12.99
N VAL A 244 -15.77 -27.02 13.65
CA VAL A 244 -15.37 -26.41 14.93
C VAL A 244 -16.04 -27.18 16.07
N THR A 245 -15.45 -28.32 16.42
CA THR A 245 -15.79 -29.04 17.65
C THR A 245 -15.12 -28.37 18.85
N SER A 246 -15.59 -28.63 20.07
CA SER A 246 -14.85 -28.31 21.31
C SER A 246 -13.67 -29.27 21.55
N ALA A 247 -13.12 -29.84 20.48
CA ALA A 247 -12.33 -31.05 20.52
C ALA A 247 -11.18 -31.12 19.50
N GLY A 248 -10.71 -30.00 18.98
CA GLY A 248 -9.36 -29.97 18.42
C GLY A 248 -9.20 -29.23 17.11
N VAL A 249 -8.26 -28.27 17.10
CA VAL A 249 -7.80 -27.44 15.96
C VAL A 249 -8.56 -27.72 14.68
N SER A 250 -9.60 -26.94 14.49
CA SER A 250 -10.35 -26.89 13.25
C SER A 250 -9.43 -26.36 12.14
N ALA A 251 -9.18 -27.17 11.09
CA ALA A 251 -8.38 -26.77 9.93
C ALA A 251 -9.04 -25.67 9.05
N VAL A 252 -10.11 -25.05 9.57
CA VAL A 252 -10.97 -24.09 8.90
C VAL A 252 -10.44 -22.66 8.90
N SER A 253 -9.30 -22.35 9.53
CA SER A 253 -8.82 -20.96 9.63
C SER A 253 -8.68 -20.27 8.27
N GLY A 254 -8.20 -20.98 7.23
CA GLY A 254 -8.16 -20.47 5.85
C GLY A 254 -9.54 -20.40 5.17
N THR A 255 -10.50 -21.23 5.60
CA THR A 255 -11.89 -21.23 5.14
C THR A 255 -12.66 -20.03 5.70
N LEU A 256 -12.52 -19.75 7.01
CA LEU A 256 -13.11 -18.60 7.68
C LEU A 256 -12.46 -17.28 7.23
N GLN A 257 -11.15 -17.28 6.96
CA GLN A 257 -10.47 -16.13 6.34
C GLN A 257 -11.08 -15.79 4.98
N ARG A 258 -11.24 -16.78 4.09
CA ARG A 258 -11.91 -16.61 2.79
C ARG A 258 -13.33 -16.09 2.94
N ALA A 259 -14.12 -16.66 3.85
CA ALA A 259 -15.49 -16.22 4.09
C ALA A 259 -15.56 -14.77 4.62
N SER A 260 -14.61 -14.34 5.45
CA SER A 260 -14.47 -12.96 5.92
C SER A 260 -14.04 -11.98 4.81
N GLU A 261 -13.19 -12.41 3.88
CA GLU A 261 -12.82 -11.64 2.68
C GLU A 261 -14.02 -11.46 1.74
N ILE A 262 -14.84 -12.50 1.58
CA ILE A 262 -16.07 -12.46 0.77
C ILE A 262 -17.13 -11.54 1.43
N ALA A 263 -17.31 -11.62 2.76
CA ALA A 263 -18.18 -10.68 3.48
C ALA A 263 -17.69 -9.22 3.36
N GLY A 264 -16.37 -9.00 3.45
CA GLY A 264 -15.75 -7.69 3.21
C GLY A 264 -15.99 -7.17 1.80
N ARG A 265 -16.05 -8.04 0.79
CA ARG A 265 -16.43 -7.67 -0.58
C ARG A 265 -17.89 -7.18 -0.65
N ALA A 266 -18.81 -7.86 0.03
CA ALA A 266 -20.21 -7.43 0.10
C ALA A 266 -20.36 -6.07 0.79
N GLU A 267 -19.69 -5.87 1.92
CA GLU A 267 -19.62 -4.57 2.63
C GLU A 267 -19.13 -3.46 1.68
N GLN A 268 -18.02 -3.68 0.96
CA GLN A 268 -17.44 -2.73 0.00
C GLN A 268 -18.37 -2.39 -1.19
N LEU A 269 -19.15 -3.36 -1.68
CA LEU A 269 -20.08 -3.17 -2.81
C LEU A 269 -21.28 -2.31 -2.41
N LEU A 270 -21.83 -2.50 -1.21
CA LEU A 270 -22.90 -1.64 -0.68
C LEU A 270 -22.36 -0.24 -0.31
N ASP A 271 -21.18 -0.17 0.32
CA ASP A 271 -20.47 1.08 0.59
C ASP A 271 -20.19 1.91 -0.67
N ALA A 272 -20.07 1.27 -1.83
CA ALA A 272 -19.89 1.96 -3.11
C ALA A 272 -21.19 2.65 -3.57
N VAL A 273 -22.35 2.01 -3.45
CA VAL A 273 -23.65 2.62 -3.75
C VAL A 273 -23.89 3.83 -2.82
N ASP A 274 -23.69 3.64 -1.52
CA ASP A 274 -23.86 4.68 -0.50
C ASP A 274 -22.81 5.81 -0.63
N ARG A 275 -21.72 5.61 -1.38
CA ARG A 275 -20.72 6.64 -1.71
C ARG A 275 -21.11 7.40 -2.97
N THR A 276 -21.44 6.70 -4.05
CA THR A 276 -21.89 7.32 -5.31
C THR A 276 -23.09 8.25 -5.11
N GLU A 277 -24.04 7.91 -4.22
CA GLU A 277 -25.13 8.86 -3.87
C GLU A 277 -24.61 10.19 -3.31
N ARG A 278 -23.66 10.14 -2.35
CA ARG A 278 -23.11 11.35 -1.72
C ARG A 278 -22.21 12.14 -2.67
N ASP A 279 -21.44 11.45 -3.49
CA ASP A 279 -20.55 12.07 -4.47
C ASP A 279 -21.38 12.81 -5.54
N LEU A 280 -22.49 12.22 -6.01
CA LEU A 280 -23.39 12.84 -6.98
C LEU A 280 -24.19 14.01 -6.39
N ALA A 281 -24.75 13.86 -5.19
CA ALA A 281 -25.41 14.99 -4.50
C ALA A 281 -24.44 16.16 -4.25
N SER A 282 -23.15 15.86 -4.00
CA SER A 282 -22.10 16.90 -3.90
C SER A 282 -21.80 17.55 -5.26
N ALA A 283 -21.80 16.77 -6.35
CA ALA A 283 -21.65 17.28 -7.71
C ALA A 283 -22.83 18.17 -8.13
N GLU A 284 -24.08 17.82 -7.79
CA GLU A 284 -25.25 18.66 -8.04
C GLU A 284 -25.15 20.03 -7.34
N VAL A 285 -24.71 20.06 -6.08
CA VAL A 285 -24.49 21.31 -5.33
C VAL A 285 -23.37 22.14 -5.95
N ALA A 286 -22.25 21.52 -6.32
CA ALA A 286 -21.15 22.19 -7.00
C ALA A 286 -21.59 22.76 -8.37
N LEU A 287 -22.40 22.01 -9.11
CA LEU A 287 -22.92 22.39 -10.42
C LEU A 287 -23.93 23.54 -10.33
N ALA A 288 -24.78 23.56 -9.31
CA ALA A 288 -25.67 24.69 -9.04
C ALA A 288 -24.87 25.96 -8.74
N SER A 289 -23.80 25.86 -7.94
CA SER A 289 -22.89 26.97 -7.63
C SER A 289 -22.14 27.48 -8.87
N LEU A 290 -21.60 26.57 -9.70
CA LEU A 290 -20.91 26.91 -10.94
C LEU A 290 -21.84 27.58 -11.94
N ARG A 291 -23.06 27.03 -12.14
CA ARG A 291 -24.08 27.62 -13.02
C ARG A 291 -24.45 29.05 -12.61
N GLU A 292 -24.36 29.40 -11.32
CA GLU A 292 -24.64 30.77 -10.84
C GLU A 292 -23.43 31.69 -10.99
N SER A 293 -22.21 31.26 -10.65
CA SER A 293 -21.01 32.09 -10.89
C SER A 293 -20.84 32.40 -12.38
N THR A 294 -20.99 31.39 -13.24
CA THR A 294 -20.88 31.54 -14.70
C THR A 294 -21.87 32.56 -15.30
N ARG A 295 -23.05 32.75 -14.68
CA ARG A 295 -23.99 33.82 -15.09
C ARG A 295 -23.44 35.22 -14.77
N SER A 296 -22.82 35.37 -13.59
CA SER A 296 -22.13 36.61 -13.22
C SER A 296 -20.91 36.87 -14.11
N ASP A 297 -20.17 35.82 -14.48
CA ASP A 297 -19.00 35.91 -15.37
C ASP A 297 -19.41 36.34 -16.79
N LEU A 298 -20.55 35.83 -17.30
CA LEU A 298 -21.17 36.29 -18.54
C LEU A 298 -21.59 37.77 -18.48
N ASP A 299 -22.06 38.27 -17.34
CA ASP A 299 -22.42 39.69 -17.17
C ASP A 299 -21.19 40.61 -17.12
N GLU A 300 -20.04 40.14 -16.61
CA GLU A 300 -18.77 40.87 -16.73
C GLU A 300 -18.22 40.81 -18.17
N ALA A 301 -18.29 39.65 -18.82
CA ALA A 301 -17.86 39.48 -20.21
C ALA A 301 -18.64 40.40 -21.18
N LYS A 302 -19.94 40.62 -20.96
CA LYS A 302 -20.75 41.60 -21.73
C LYS A 302 -20.15 43.02 -21.66
N LYS A 303 -19.81 43.50 -20.46
CA LYS A 303 -19.20 44.83 -20.26
C LYS A 303 -17.85 44.90 -20.98
N GLN A 304 -17.01 43.88 -20.82
CA GLN A 304 -15.69 43.86 -21.45
C GLN A 304 -15.76 43.75 -22.99
N ARG A 305 -16.75 43.03 -23.53
CA ARG A 305 -17.07 43.00 -24.96
C ARG A 305 -17.44 44.40 -25.46
N ASP A 306 -18.27 45.13 -24.71
CA ASP A 306 -18.67 46.51 -25.04
C ASP A 306 -17.49 47.50 -24.99
N THR A 307 -16.45 47.22 -24.20
CA THR A 307 -15.21 48.02 -24.11
C THR A 307 -14.00 47.34 -24.75
N ALA A 308 -14.20 46.45 -25.73
CA ALA A 308 -13.10 45.72 -26.36
C ALA A 308 -12.11 46.67 -27.09
N PRO A 309 -10.79 46.41 -27.02
CA PRO A 309 -9.78 47.30 -27.60
C PRO A 309 -9.78 47.32 -29.14
N ASP A 310 -10.25 46.24 -29.75
CA ASP A 310 -10.35 46.02 -31.20
C ASP A 310 -11.41 44.95 -31.51
N ALA A 311 -11.72 44.79 -32.80
CA ALA A 311 -12.76 43.89 -33.27
C ALA A 311 -12.41 42.40 -33.09
N GLU A 312 -11.13 42.03 -33.10
CA GLU A 312 -10.69 40.64 -32.89
C GLU A 312 -10.90 40.23 -31.43
N SER A 313 -10.47 41.08 -30.48
CA SER A 313 -10.69 40.91 -29.04
C SER A 313 -12.19 40.84 -28.71
N GLY A 314 -12.99 41.73 -29.32
CA GLY A 314 -14.44 41.73 -29.16
C GLY A 314 -15.10 40.45 -29.71
N ARG A 315 -14.63 39.96 -30.88
CA ARG A 315 -15.12 38.71 -31.47
C ARG A 315 -14.76 37.49 -30.62
N ALA A 316 -13.53 37.40 -30.12
CA ALA A 316 -13.09 36.29 -29.28
C ALA A 316 -13.92 36.16 -27.99
N ILE A 317 -14.28 37.29 -27.36
CA ILE A 317 -15.19 37.28 -26.20
C ILE A 317 -16.60 36.81 -26.61
N ILE A 318 -17.15 37.29 -27.73
CA ILE A 318 -18.48 36.86 -28.22
C ILE A 318 -18.52 35.34 -28.47
N ASP A 319 -17.51 34.77 -29.14
CA ASP A 319 -17.46 33.35 -29.45
C ASP A 319 -17.27 32.48 -28.20
N ALA A 320 -16.52 32.97 -27.21
CA ALA A 320 -16.39 32.29 -25.92
C ALA A 320 -17.67 32.38 -25.07
N MET A 321 -18.36 33.52 -25.05
CA MET A 321 -19.67 33.66 -24.39
C MET A 321 -20.70 32.71 -24.98
N ALA A 322 -20.79 32.60 -26.31
CA ALA A 322 -21.71 31.68 -26.98
C ALA A 322 -21.47 30.22 -26.60
N ALA A 323 -20.20 29.80 -26.45
CA ALA A 323 -19.86 28.45 -25.99
C ALA A 323 -20.20 28.21 -24.50
N VAL A 324 -20.24 29.26 -23.67
CA VAL A 324 -20.72 29.18 -22.29
C VAL A 324 -22.24 29.09 -22.24
N ASP A 325 -22.96 29.91 -23.03
CA ASP A 325 -24.42 29.82 -23.16
C ASP A 325 -24.86 28.43 -23.64
N GLU A 326 -24.15 27.83 -24.60
CA GLU A 326 -24.37 26.45 -25.07
C GLU A 326 -24.13 25.39 -23.97
N ALA A 327 -23.04 25.52 -23.21
CA ALA A 327 -22.72 24.62 -22.10
C ALA A 327 -23.76 24.69 -20.96
N LEU A 328 -24.29 25.90 -20.68
CA LEU A 328 -25.35 26.15 -19.70
C LEU A 328 -26.73 25.69 -20.15
N ALA A 329 -27.07 25.85 -21.44
CA ALA A 329 -28.35 25.45 -22.02
C ALA A 329 -28.49 23.92 -22.17
N THR A 330 -27.36 23.21 -22.26
CA THR A 330 -27.33 21.75 -22.30
C THR A 330 -27.64 21.18 -20.91
N GLY A 331 -28.79 20.52 -20.79
CA GLY A 331 -29.24 19.91 -19.52
C GLY A 331 -30.60 19.19 -19.56
N SER A 332 -31.18 18.97 -20.75
CA SER A 332 -32.54 18.41 -20.92
C SER A 332 -32.62 16.87 -20.99
N GLY A 333 -31.52 16.18 -20.69
CA GLY A 333 -31.42 14.71 -20.68
C GLY A 333 -31.43 14.13 -19.25
N PRO A 334 -31.19 12.82 -19.10
CA PRO A 334 -30.86 12.21 -17.81
C PRO A 334 -29.65 12.92 -17.18
N ALA A 335 -29.67 13.17 -15.86
CA ALA A 335 -28.68 14.04 -15.23
C ALA A 335 -27.27 13.44 -15.26
N ASP A 336 -26.29 14.21 -15.69
CA ASP A 336 -24.87 13.88 -15.59
C ASP A 336 -24.11 15.06 -14.97
N PRO A 337 -24.14 15.22 -13.63
CA PRO A 337 -23.59 16.41 -13.00
C PRO A 337 -22.07 16.49 -13.11
N VAL A 338 -21.39 15.38 -13.45
CA VAL A 338 -19.94 15.33 -13.62
C VAL A 338 -19.54 15.79 -15.02
N ASP A 339 -20.24 15.35 -16.08
CA ASP A 339 -20.04 15.91 -17.43
C ASP A 339 -20.45 17.39 -17.49
N ASP A 340 -21.59 17.76 -16.90
CA ASP A 340 -22.04 19.15 -16.82
C ASP A 340 -21.00 20.08 -16.16
N LEU A 341 -20.39 19.64 -15.04
CA LEU A 341 -19.31 20.37 -14.38
C LEU A 341 -18.08 20.54 -15.27
N HIS A 342 -17.64 19.46 -15.94
CA HIS A 342 -16.49 19.48 -16.85
C HIS A 342 -16.74 20.42 -18.03
N ARG A 343 -17.88 20.27 -18.70
CA ARG A 343 -18.26 21.01 -19.92
C ARG A 343 -18.43 22.51 -19.66
N ILE A 344 -19.03 22.90 -18.54
CA ILE A 344 -19.14 24.30 -18.15
C ILE A 344 -17.76 24.85 -17.75
N GLY A 345 -16.94 24.08 -17.01
CA GLY A 345 -15.58 24.47 -16.66
C GLY A 345 -14.69 24.75 -17.88
N GLU A 346 -14.73 23.90 -18.91
CA GLU A 346 -14.02 24.13 -20.19
C GLU A 346 -14.55 25.33 -20.98
N ALA A 347 -15.82 25.69 -20.83
CA ALA A 347 -16.38 26.90 -21.44
C ALA A 347 -15.93 28.17 -20.70
N VAL A 348 -15.98 28.17 -19.36
CA VAL A 348 -15.49 29.27 -18.52
C VAL A 348 -14.00 29.52 -18.74
N ALA A 349 -13.16 28.47 -18.78
CA ALA A 349 -11.73 28.60 -19.02
C ALA A 349 -11.40 29.25 -20.40
N ARG A 350 -12.24 29.03 -21.41
CA ARG A 350 -12.13 29.71 -22.72
C ARG A 350 -12.57 31.18 -22.65
N LEU A 351 -13.60 31.49 -21.86
CA LEU A 351 -14.05 32.86 -21.63
C LEU A 351 -13.00 33.67 -20.87
N ASP A 352 -12.41 33.11 -19.81
CA ASP A 352 -11.31 33.73 -19.07
C ASP A 352 -10.10 34.01 -19.95
N LEU A 353 -9.71 33.07 -20.82
CA LEU A 353 -8.60 33.26 -21.75
C LEU A 353 -8.89 34.40 -22.76
N ALA A 354 -10.12 34.47 -23.31
CA ALA A 354 -10.53 35.56 -24.19
C ALA A 354 -10.52 36.92 -23.46
N MET A 355 -11.07 36.99 -22.25
CA MET A 355 -11.05 38.19 -21.41
C MET A 355 -9.63 38.61 -21.03
N ALA A 356 -8.75 37.68 -20.67
CA ALA A 356 -7.35 37.97 -20.34
C ALA A 356 -6.57 38.47 -21.57
N SER A 357 -6.77 37.87 -22.74
CA SER A 357 -6.16 38.31 -24.00
C SER A 357 -6.57 39.75 -24.34
N ALA A 358 -7.87 40.06 -24.26
CA ALA A 358 -8.41 41.39 -24.52
C ALA A 358 -7.93 42.45 -23.51
N ARG A 359 -7.77 42.12 -22.22
CA ARG A 359 -7.13 43.01 -21.22
C ARG A 359 -5.68 43.31 -21.59
N ASN A 360 -4.88 42.26 -21.84
CA ASN A 360 -3.48 42.37 -22.27
C ASN A 360 -3.32 43.15 -23.60
N GLN A 361 -4.34 43.15 -24.48
CA GLN A 361 -4.37 43.94 -25.70
C GLN A 361 -4.72 45.41 -25.43
N ALA A 362 -5.71 45.68 -24.59
CA ALA A 362 -6.06 47.04 -24.16
C ALA A 362 -4.87 47.75 -23.49
N ASP A 363 -4.15 47.06 -22.60
CA ASP A 363 -2.95 47.58 -21.93
C ASP A 363 -1.81 47.87 -22.92
N ARG A 364 -1.58 46.97 -23.90
CA ARG A 364 -0.60 47.19 -24.98
C ARG A 364 -0.93 48.45 -25.79
N LEU A 365 -2.18 48.64 -26.20
CA LEU A 365 -2.60 49.84 -26.93
C LEU A 365 -2.55 51.11 -26.05
N ALA A 366 -2.89 51.02 -24.76
CA ALA A 366 -2.79 52.14 -23.82
C ALA A 366 -1.33 52.59 -23.62
N HIS A 367 -0.41 51.66 -23.40
CA HIS A 367 1.02 51.93 -23.33
C HIS A 367 1.58 52.48 -24.64
N ALA A 368 1.13 51.97 -25.79
CA ALA A 368 1.53 52.49 -27.10
C ALA A 368 1.11 53.95 -27.29
N ARG A 369 -0.15 54.30 -27.00
CA ARG A 369 -0.67 55.69 -27.02
C ARG A 369 0.13 56.62 -26.11
N ALA A 370 0.42 56.20 -24.88
CA ALA A 370 1.18 56.99 -23.92
C ALA A 370 2.64 57.23 -24.37
N ALA A 371 3.32 56.18 -24.85
CA ALA A 371 4.68 56.28 -25.36
C ALA A 371 4.74 57.10 -26.67
N TYR A 372 3.72 57.02 -27.52
CA TYR A 372 3.61 57.81 -28.76
C TYR A 372 3.56 59.30 -28.44
N ALA A 373 2.68 59.74 -27.52
CA ALA A 373 2.54 61.14 -27.16
C ALA A 373 3.85 61.77 -26.67
N GLY A 374 4.60 61.08 -25.80
CA GLY A 374 5.93 61.53 -25.35
C GLY A 374 6.98 61.53 -26.47
N THR A 375 6.95 60.53 -27.37
CA THR A 375 7.90 60.44 -28.48
C THR A 375 7.63 61.51 -29.54
N LEU A 376 6.37 61.87 -29.80
CA LEU A 376 5.94 62.91 -30.73
C LEU A 376 6.53 64.29 -30.36
N VAL A 377 6.42 64.70 -29.09
CA VAL A 377 7.01 65.95 -28.59
C VAL A 377 8.54 65.93 -28.71
N SER A 378 9.17 64.78 -28.41
CA SER A 378 10.62 64.60 -28.53
C SER A 378 11.10 64.66 -29.99
N ALA A 379 10.34 64.10 -30.92
CA ALA A 379 10.62 64.12 -32.36
C ALA A 379 10.51 65.53 -32.93
N ALA A 380 9.42 66.25 -32.63
CA ALA A 380 9.21 67.63 -33.07
C ALA A 380 10.38 68.55 -32.63
N SER A 381 10.81 68.40 -31.37
CA SER A 381 11.92 69.17 -30.80
C SER A 381 13.26 68.86 -31.48
N GLN A 382 13.57 67.58 -31.72
CA GLN A 382 14.81 67.17 -32.41
C GLN A 382 14.83 67.61 -33.87
N ILE A 383 13.71 67.46 -34.60
CA ILE A 383 13.58 67.89 -36.00
C ILE A 383 13.77 69.41 -36.12
N ALA A 384 13.20 70.22 -35.21
CA ALA A 384 13.40 71.66 -35.19
C ALA A 384 14.88 72.05 -34.98
N VAL A 385 15.53 71.51 -33.96
CA VAL A 385 16.96 71.79 -33.67
C VAL A 385 17.88 71.46 -34.85
N VAL A 386 17.60 70.37 -35.57
CA VAL A 386 18.40 69.95 -36.73
C VAL A 386 18.12 70.82 -37.96
N ARG A 387 16.85 71.23 -38.16
CA ARG A 387 16.48 72.18 -39.22
C ARG A 387 17.21 73.52 -39.03
N ASP A 388 17.23 74.03 -37.80
CA ASP A 388 17.90 75.28 -37.45
C ASP A 388 19.43 75.17 -37.60
N LEU A 389 20.03 74.03 -37.19
CA LEU A 389 21.45 73.76 -37.36
C LEU A 389 21.86 73.75 -38.85
N ILE A 390 21.11 73.01 -39.68
CA ILE A 390 21.36 72.90 -41.14
C ILE A 390 21.08 74.22 -41.86
N GLY A 391 20.14 75.02 -41.36
CA GLY A 391 19.88 76.37 -41.86
C GLY A 391 21.01 77.36 -41.54
N ALA A 392 21.52 77.33 -40.30
CA ALA A 392 22.51 78.29 -39.82
C ALA A 392 23.96 78.01 -40.27
N ARG A 393 24.33 76.73 -40.42
CA ARG A 393 25.71 76.31 -40.79
C ARG A 393 25.82 75.67 -42.17
N GLY A 394 24.69 75.38 -42.81
CA GLY A 394 24.65 74.42 -43.90
C GLY A 394 24.72 72.97 -43.39
N GLY A 395 24.80 72.04 -44.34
CA GLY A 395 24.95 70.61 -44.07
C GLY A 395 25.00 69.84 -45.38
N GLY A 396 25.70 68.71 -45.38
CA GLY A 396 25.82 67.85 -46.57
C GLY A 396 24.46 67.34 -47.09
N VAL A 397 24.41 66.92 -48.35
CA VAL A 397 23.18 66.36 -48.99
C VAL A 397 22.57 65.26 -48.13
N SER A 398 23.39 64.34 -47.61
CA SER A 398 22.97 63.25 -46.73
C SER A 398 22.23 63.72 -45.45
N ALA A 399 22.66 64.83 -44.84
CA ALA A 399 22.00 65.39 -43.66
C ALA A 399 20.60 65.94 -44.02
N ARG A 400 20.50 66.64 -45.16
CA ARG A 400 19.22 67.17 -45.68
C ARG A 400 18.25 66.05 -46.07
N THR A 401 18.73 65.00 -46.72
CA THR A 401 17.91 63.81 -47.05
C THR A 401 17.40 63.11 -45.78
N LYS A 402 18.24 62.95 -44.75
CA LYS A 402 17.83 62.37 -43.47
C LYS A 402 16.81 63.23 -42.73
N LEU A 403 16.97 64.57 -42.73
CA LEU A 403 15.98 65.48 -42.15
C LEU A 403 14.63 65.40 -42.89
N ALA A 404 14.64 65.42 -44.22
CA ALA A 404 13.41 65.35 -45.02
C ALA A 404 12.64 64.03 -44.80
N GLU A 405 13.34 62.89 -44.69
CA GLU A 405 12.68 61.62 -44.34
C GLU A 405 12.24 61.59 -42.87
N ALA A 406 12.95 62.23 -41.94
CA ALA A 406 12.49 62.40 -40.55
C ALA A 406 11.17 63.20 -40.48
N GLU A 407 11.07 64.30 -41.24
CA GLU A 407 9.87 65.11 -41.38
C GLU A 407 8.73 64.31 -42.05
N ARG A 408 9.03 63.46 -43.04
CA ARG A 408 8.06 62.56 -43.68
C ARG A 408 7.51 61.51 -42.71
N GLN A 409 8.37 60.84 -41.94
CA GLN A 409 7.96 59.87 -40.93
C GLN A 409 7.17 60.56 -39.79
N TYR A 410 7.56 61.78 -39.39
CA TYR A 410 6.81 62.59 -38.43
C TYR A 410 5.40 62.95 -38.93
N ALA A 411 5.24 63.27 -40.21
CA ALA A 411 3.93 63.51 -40.83
C ALA A 411 3.08 62.23 -40.91
N LEU A 412 3.66 61.11 -41.34
CA LEU A 412 2.97 59.81 -41.41
C LEU A 412 2.48 59.35 -40.04
N ALA A 413 3.31 59.48 -38.99
CA ALA A 413 2.95 59.06 -37.64
C ALA A 413 1.77 59.84 -37.02
N GLN A 414 1.38 60.99 -37.57
CA GLN A 414 0.24 61.79 -37.09
C GLN A 414 -1.09 61.46 -37.79
N VAL A 415 -1.04 60.80 -38.95
CA VAL A 415 -2.25 60.31 -39.66
C VAL A 415 -2.50 58.83 -39.44
N GLU A 416 -1.55 58.13 -38.81
CA GLU A 416 -1.68 56.73 -38.44
C GLU A 416 -2.70 56.55 -37.29
N THR A 417 -3.55 55.53 -37.42
CA THR A 417 -4.65 55.22 -36.51
C THR A 417 -4.30 54.08 -35.54
N ASP A 418 -3.42 53.15 -35.93
CA ASP A 418 -2.90 52.15 -34.99
C ASP A 418 -1.84 52.78 -34.06
N PRO A 419 -2.04 52.79 -32.72
CA PRO A 419 -1.07 53.38 -31.79
C PRO A 419 0.32 52.72 -31.80
N VAL A 420 0.42 51.45 -32.18
CA VAL A 420 1.67 50.68 -32.25
C VAL A 420 2.45 51.07 -33.51
N GLU A 421 1.78 51.14 -34.67
CA GLU A 421 2.43 51.59 -35.92
C GLU A 421 2.76 53.09 -35.89
N ALA A 422 1.91 53.91 -35.27
CA ALA A 422 2.20 55.32 -35.00
C ALA A 422 3.43 55.49 -34.10
N LEU A 423 3.54 54.69 -33.02
CA LEU A 423 4.69 54.68 -32.11
C LEU A 423 5.99 54.26 -32.80
N ASP A 424 5.96 53.24 -33.65
CA ASP A 424 7.14 52.78 -34.38
C ASP A 424 7.56 53.78 -35.48
N THR A 425 6.59 54.40 -36.16
CA THR A 425 6.83 55.43 -37.17
C THR A 425 7.40 56.71 -36.56
N ILE A 426 6.92 57.16 -35.40
CA ILE A 426 7.52 58.32 -34.73
C ILE A 426 8.92 58.01 -34.16
N ARG A 427 9.19 56.76 -33.76
CA ARG A 427 10.54 56.30 -33.39
C ARG A 427 11.50 56.31 -34.58
N ARG A 428 11.06 55.93 -35.78
CA ARG A 428 11.84 56.12 -37.02
C ARG A 428 12.20 57.59 -37.23
N ALA A 429 11.24 58.51 -37.08
CA ALA A 429 11.48 59.95 -37.21
C ALA A 429 12.55 60.46 -36.23
N VAL A 430 12.50 60.03 -34.95
CA VAL A 430 13.54 60.37 -33.95
C VAL A 430 14.93 59.88 -34.37
N THR A 431 15.06 58.64 -34.85
CA THR A 431 16.34 58.10 -35.29
C THR A 431 16.89 58.84 -36.51
N LEU A 432 16.04 59.14 -37.50
CA LEU A 432 16.43 59.88 -38.70
C LEU A 432 16.82 61.33 -38.40
N ALA A 433 16.18 61.99 -37.42
CA ALA A 433 16.58 63.31 -36.95
C ALA A 433 17.98 63.26 -36.29
N ARG A 434 18.29 62.21 -35.51
CA ARG A 434 19.63 62.02 -34.91
C ARG A 434 20.72 61.74 -35.95
N ASP A 435 20.42 60.93 -36.97
CA ASP A 435 21.31 60.74 -38.11
C ASP A 435 21.61 62.08 -38.81
N ALA A 436 20.58 62.91 -39.01
CA ALA A 436 20.72 64.23 -39.63
C ALA A 436 21.52 65.22 -38.76
N ASP A 437 21.32 65.23 -37.43
CA ASP A 437 22.12 66.01 -36.48
C ASP A 437 23.62 65.64 -36.56
N ALA A 438 23.93 64.35 -36.49
CA ALA A 438 25.31 63.86 -36.53
C ALA A 438 25.99 64.18 -37.87
N LEU A 439 25.28 63.99 -38.99
CA LEU A 439 25.79 64.34 -40.32
C LEU A 439 25.96 65.85 -40.51
N ALA A 440 25.07 66.68 -39.96
CA ALA A 440 25.21 68.13 -39.98
C ALA A 440 26.43 68.60 -39.17
N ARG A 441 26.65 68.04 -37.97
CA ARG A 441 27.82 68.35 -37.13
C ARG A 441 29.15 67.87 -37.70
N TYR A 442 29.15 66.85 -38.56
CA TYR A 442 30.37 66.34 -39.21
C TYR A 442 30.65 67.00 -40.58
N SER A 443 29.70 67.76 -41.14
CA SER A 443 29.85 68.45 -42.44
C SER A 443 29.87 69.98 -42.34
N ALA A 444 30.16 70.50 -41.14
CA ALA A 444 30.30 71.91 -40.79
C ALA A 444 31.62 72.16 -40.03
#